data_AF-A0A3A4R7W3-F1
#
_entry.id   AF-A0A3A4R7W3-F1
#
_cell.length_a   1.000
_cell.length_b   1.000
_cell.length_c   1.000
_cell.angle_alpha   90.00
_cell.angle_beta   90.00
_cell.angle_gamma   90.00
#
_symmetry.space_group_name_H-M   'P 1'
#
loop_
_entity.id
_entity.type
_entity.pdbx_description
1 polymer ?
#
loop_
_entity_poly.entity_id
_entity_poly.type
_entity_poly.pdbx_seq_one_letter_code
_entity_poly.pdbx_strand_id
1 'polypeptide(L)'
;MPLYLDDAVPPPMPRAFLDVLLDGYTFFGEEAVNPAMVIGLLRERLLPLLPDVHKSLFDLRGQTSWDSLWLLYANLATASGGNDKQLMASAAVVSIFVRHTTRPPREVEFPAHLELASFARMADVLGLPKAHPHVGAQEVAAPLYAFCRYCWLPQRSRSVCDNHSTNSMSRDKEGGPVCAVATHKQVQRLRPAFEKELRRLVSAEEWQFHESEFSLAVMVPPSGLGSWLKERRPALSQQLEANGRKGEVRLLPALLQVLYGDKGVDVAQAVGGSVHLLTPATARAEAWLCAWEGRASWGGQRRGAGKAAAPSRIKDTTQPNQ
;
A
#
# COMPACT_ATOMS: atom_id res chain seq x y z
N MET A 1 11.42 23.82 -7.24
CA MET A 1 10.40 24.76 -6.72
C MET A 1 11.09 25.77 -5.83
N PRO A 2 10.65 27.03 -5.78
CA PRO A 2 11.19 28.04 -4.86
C PRO A 2 11.10 27.61 -3.40
N LEU A 3 11.93 28.19 -2.54
CA LEU A 3 11.87 27.99 -1.09
C LEU A 3 10.82 28.93 -0.48
N TYR A 4 9.76 28.39 0.11
CA TYR A 4 8.68 29.18 0.74
C TYR A 4 8.79 29.17 2.26
N LEU A 5 9.44 30.18 2.85
CA LEU A 5 9.59 30.29 4.31
C LEU A 5 8.49 31.11 4.99
N ASP A 6 7.54 31.69 4.27
CA ASP A 6 6.52 32.60 4.82
C ASP A 6 5.65 31.95 5.92
N ASP A 7 5.41 30.64 5.81
CA ASP A 7 4.67 29.83 6.80
C ASP A 7 5.58 29.05 7.76
N ALA A 8 6.91 29.16 7.63
CA ALA A 8 7.84 28.36 8.42
C ALA A 8 7.99 28.95 9.82
N VAL A 9 7.59 28.19 10.84
CA VAL A 9 7.84 28.53 12.24
C VAL A 9 8.99 27.64 12.75
N PRO A 10 10.26 28.11 12.70
CA PRO A 10 11.38 27.32 13.18
C PRO A 10 11.25 27.09 14.70
N PRO A 11 11.62 25.90 15.21
CA PRO A 11 11.70 25.69 16.65
C PRO A 11 12.78 26.60 17.27
N PRO A 12 12.75 26.82 18.59
CA PRO A 12 13.79 27.60 19.28
C PRO A 12 15.18 27.06 18.96
N MET A 13 15.99 27.84 18.24
CA MET A 13 17.33 27.45 17.83
C MET A 13 18.28 28.65 17.88
N PRO A 14 19.61 28.42 18.00
CA PRO A 14 20.57 29.52 18.02
C PRO A 14 20.53 30.33 16.72
N ARG A 15 20.85 31.63 16.82
CA ARG A 15 20.75 32.58 15.71
C ARG A 15 21.50 32.13 14.45
N ALA A 16 22.69 31.57 14.60
CA ALA A 16 23.49 31.07 13.48
C ALA A 16 22.75 30.04 12.60
N PHE A 17 21.87 29.22 13.17
CA PHE A 17 21.08 28.23 12.42
C PHE A 17 19.89 28.87 11.71
N LEU A 18 19.30 29.92 12.30
CA LEU A 18 18.29 30.74 11.63
C LEU A 18 18.89 31.48 10.43
N ASP A 19 20.12 31.99 10.57
CA ASP A 19 20.81 32.69 9.49
C ASP A 19 21.04 31.75 8.29
N VAL A 20 21.29 30.45 8.49
CA VAL A 20 21.34 29.47 7.38
C VAL A 20 20.03 29.41 6.58
N LEU A 21 18.87 29.50 7.25
CA LEU A 21 17.57 29.50 6.57
C LEU A 21 17.34 30.78 5.77
N LEU A 22 17.72 31.93 6.36
CA LEU A 22 17.62 33.25 5.71
C LEU A 22 18.58 33.37 4.51
N ASP A 23 19.80 32.84 4.67
CA ASP A 23 20.79 32.74 3.61
C ASP A 23 20.25 31.87 2.48
N GLY A 24 19.64 30.72 2.79
CA GLY A 24 19.01 29.86 1.79
C GLY A 24 17.85 30.53 1.06
N TYR A 25 17.01 31.27 1.76
CA TYR A 25 15.92 32.06 1.14
C TYR A 25 16.45 33.11 0.18
N THR A 26 17.48 33.86 0.60
CA THR A 26 18.11 34.88 -0.23
C THR A 26 18.85 34.27 -1.41
N PHE A 27 19.58 33.17 -1.19
CA PHE A 27 20.40 32.50 -2.18
C PHE A 27 19.56 31.80 -3.27
N PHE A 28 18.45 31.18 -2.90
CA PHE A 28 17.57 30.52 -3.86
C PHE A 28 16.58 31.48 -4.53
N GLY A 29 16.16 32.55 -3.84
CA GLY A 29 15.18 33.51 -4.35
C GLY A 29 13.93 32.81 -4.91
N GLU A 30 13.58 33.17 -6.15
CA GLU A 30 12.44 32.62 -6.90
C GLU A 30 12.81 31.37 -7.74
N GLU A 31 14.03 30.84 -7.62
CA GLU A 31 14.49 29.74 -8.46
C GLU A 31 13.95 28.37 -8.01
N ALA A 32 13.86 27.44 -8.96
CA ALA A 32 13.49 26.07 -8.64
C ALA A 32 14.61 25.33 -7.89
N VAL A 33 14.46 25.22 -6.56
CA VAL A 33 15.38 24.49 -5.68
C VAL A 33 15.32 22.98 -5.92
N ASN A 34 16.50 22.35 -5.98
CA ASN A 34 16.69 20.90 -6.08
C ASN A 34 17.58 20.36 -4.93
N PRO A 35 17.67 19.04 -4.70
CA PRO A 35 18.44 18.49 -3.58
C PRO A 35 19.94 18.83 -3.59
N ALA A 36 20.54 18.93 -4.79
CA ALA A 36 21.96 19.23 -4.93
C ALA A 36 22.27 20.67 -4.50
N MET A 37 21.37 21.61 -4.81
CA MET A 37 21.47 23.00 -4.35
C MET A 37 21.35 23.09 -2.83
N VAL A 38 20.39 22.38 -2.24
CA VAL A 38 20.20 22.36 -0.78
C VAL A 38 21.42 21.77 -0.08
N ILE A 39 21.91 20.60 -0.49
CA ILE A 39 23.09 20.01 0.17
C ILE A 39 24.34 20.88 0.00
N GLY A 40 24.48 21.58 -1.12
CA GLY A 40 25.56 22.55 -1.35
C GLY A 40 25.54 23.66 -0.31
N LEU A 41 24.38 24.32 -0.17
CA LEU A 41 24.16 25.34 0.85
C LEU A 41 24.40 24.81 2.27
N LEU A 42 23.87 23.63 2.59
CA LEU A 42 24.05 23.03 3.91
C LEU A 42 25.52 22.71 4.20
N ARG A 43 26.28 22.22 3.22
CA ARG A 43 27.74 21.99 3.38
C ARG A 43 28.53 23.28 3.53
N GLU A 44 28.09 24.34 2.88
CA GLU A 44 28.76 25.64 2.95
C GLU A 44 28.43 26.41 4.24
N ARG A 45 27.17 26.32 4.72
CA ARG A 45 26.64 27.21 5.77
C ARG A 45 26.27 26.51 7.06
N LEU A 46 25.80 25.26 7.00
CA LEU A 46 25.40 24.49 8.19
C LEU A 46 26.55 23.63 8.73
N LEU A 47 27.25 22.91 7.86
CA LEU A 47 28.35 22.00 8.25
C LEU A 47 29.48 22.71 9.04
N PRO A 48 29.88 23.96 8.75
CA PRO A 48 30.90 24.65 9.56
C PRO A 48 30.46 24.99 10.98
N LEU A 49 29.15 24.99 11.26
CA LEU A 49 28.60 25.24 12.61
C LEU A 49 28.67 24.00 13.50
N LEU A 50 29.00 22.83 12.94
CA LEU A 50 29.04 21.57 13.65
C LEU A 50 30.46 21.20 14.12
N PRO A 51 30.59 20.58 15.31
CA PRO A 51 31.83 19.96 15.75
C PRO A 51 32.36 18.92 14.75
N ASP A 52 33.68 18.76 14.66
CA ASP A 52 34.34 17.86 13.70
C ASP A 52 33.84 16.41 13.77
N VAL A 53 33.51 15.94 14.97
CA VAL A 53 32.96 14.59 15.21
C VAL A 53 31.66 14.31 14.46
N HIS A 54 30.89 15.35 14.11
CA HIS A 54 29.60 15.22 13.44
C HIS A 54 29.66 15.49 11.94
N LYS A 55 30.82 15.91 11.40
CA LYS A 55 30.94 16.27 9.98
C LYS A 55 30.71 15.10 9.03
N SER A 56 31.07 13.90 9.44
CA SER A 56 30.84 12.66 8.67
C SER A 56 29.36 12.35 8.41
N LEU A 57 28.43 12.96 9.16
CA LEU A 57 26.99 12.82 8.91
C LEU A 57 26.57 13.41 7.55
N PHE A 58 27.37 14.34 7.00
CA PHE A 58 27.12 14.96 5.70
C PHE A 58 27.76 14.20 4.51
N ASP A 59 28.39 13.05 4.78
CA ASP A 59 28.93 12.14 3.76
C ASP A 59 27.81 11.30 3.13
N LEU A 60 26.92 11.97 2.40
CA LEU A 60 25.87 11.33 1.63
C LEU A 60 26.48 10.54 0.46
N ARG A 61 26.25 9.23 0.43
CA ARG A 61 26.70 8.36 -0.68
C ARG A 61 25.77 8.46 -1.88
N GLY A 62 26.35 8.60 -3.07
CA GLY A 62 25.61 8.63 -4.34
C GLY A 62 25.02 10.00 -4.69
N GLN A 63 24.08 10.03 -5.64
CA GLN A 63 23.41 11.25 -6.06
C GLN A 63 22.45 11.74 -4.97
N THR A 64 22.57 13.01 -4.57
CA THR A 64 21.71 13.61 -3.55
C THR A 64 20.26 13.66 -4.05
N SER A 65 19.37 13.02 -3.31
CA SER A 65 17.92 13.05 -3.49
C SER A 65 17.24 13.69 -2.28
N TRP A 66 15.96 14.02 -2.41
CA TRP A 66 15.16 14.50 -1.26
C TRP A 66 15.10 13.46 -0.14
N ASP A 67 15.07 12.17 -0.47
CA ASP A 67 15.11 11.08 0.52
C ASP A 67 16.45 11.04 1.26
N SER A 68 17.55 11.31 0.58
CA SER A 68 18.88 11.40 1.22
C SER A 68 18.99 12.59 2.18
N LEU A 69 18.32 13.72 1.88
CA LEU A 69 18.23 14.87 2.77
C LEU A 69 17.30 14.61 3.97
N TRP A 70 16.23 13.85 3.75
CA TRP A 70 15.37 13.40 4.84
C TRP A 70 16.10 12.44 5.79
N LEU A 71 16.91 11.53 5.24
CA LEU A 71 17.76 10.64 6.01
C LEU A 71 18.84 11.42 6.78
N LEU A 72 19.42 12.47 6.19
CA LEU A 72 20.33 13.38 6.90
C LEU A 72 19.66 14.03 8.11
N TYR A 73 18.44 14.53 7.96
CA TYR A 73 17.64 15.03 9.08
C TYR A 73 17.50 13.98 10.19
N ALA A 74 17.10 12.75 9.83
CA ALA A 74 16.91 11.66 10.80
C ALA A 74 18.22 11.29 11.52
N ASN A 75 19.34 11.24 10.80
CA ASN A 75 20.65 10.94 11.36
C ASN A 75 21.12 12.03 12.34
N LEU A 76 20.94 13.31 11.99
CA LEU A 76 21.27 14.44 12.88
C LEU A 76 20.41 14.42 14.15
N ALA A 77 19.10 14.19 14.01
CA ALA A 77 18.20 14.08 15.14
C ALA A 77 18.56 12.89 16.05
N THR A 78 18.88 11.73 15.47
CA THR A 78 19.28 10.53 16.21
C THR A 78 20.61 10.72 16.93
N ALA A 79 21.61 11.25 16.23
CA ALA A 79 22.95 11.51 16.80
C ALA A 79 22.91 12.51 17.96
N SER A 80 21.90 13.39 17.99
CA SER A 80 21.73 14.36 19.08
C SER A 80 21.36 13.71 20.43
N GLY A 81 20.83 12.48 20.42
CA GLY A 81 20.24 11.84 21.59
C GLY A 81 19.14 12.68 22.27
N GLY A 82 18.56 13.66 21.57
CA GLY A 82 17.59 14.63 22.10
C GLY A 82 18.18 15.75 22.97
N ASN A 83 19.48 15.72 23.27
CA ASN A 83 20.12 16.64 24.22
C ASN A 83 21.11 17.61 23.55
N ASP A 84 21.68 17.23 22.41
CA ASP A 84 22.57 18.10 21.66
C ASP A 84 21.77 19.17 20.88
N LYS A 85 21.83 20.40 21.39
CA LYS A 85 21.11 21.54 20.83
C LYS A 85 21.59 21.93 19.42
N GLN A 86 22.86 21.73 19.09
CA GLN A 86 23.41 22.08 17.78
C GLN A 86 22.99 21.06 16.72
N LEU A 87 23.00 19.77 17.07
CA LEU A 87 22.50 18.72 16.18
C LEU A 87 20.99 18.80 15.98
N MET A 88 20.23 19.10 17.04
CA MET A 88 18.78 19.32 16.93
C MET A 88 18.44 20.56 16.09
N ALA A 89 19.19 21.66 16.25
CA ALA A 89 19.03 22.84 15.40
C ALA A 89 19.37 22.52 13.93
N SER A 90 20.43 21.75 13.70
CA SER A 90 20.82 21.30 12.35
C SER A 90 19.75 20.42 11.71
N ALA A 91 19.21 19.47 12.46
CA ALA A 91 18.11 18.62 12.02
C ALA A 91 16.88 19.48 11.65
N ALA A 92 16.54 20.46 12.47
CA ALA A 92 15.43 21.37 12.20
C ALA A 92 15.64 22.18 10.89
N VAL A 93 16.84 22.72 10.68
CA VAL A 93 17.19 23.45 9.44
C VAL A 93 17.00 22.55 8.21
N VAL A 94 17.55 21.33 8.23
CA VAL A 94 17.40 20.37 7.12
C VAL A 94 15.93 20.04 6.88
N SER A 95 15.16 19.80 7.95
CA SER A 95 13.73 19.50 7.85
C SER A 95 12.93 20.64 7.22
N ILE A 96 13.25 21.89 7.57
CA ILE A 96 12.60 23.08 7.02
C ILE A 96 12.88 23.19 5.52
N PHE A 97 14.13 23.06 5.08
CA PHE A 97 14.44 23.06 3.64
C PHE A 97 13.67 21.95 2.91
N VAL A 98 13.64 20.73 3.43
CA VAL A 98 12.93 19.61 2.77
C VAL A 98 11.41 19.88 2.70
N ARG A 99 10.79 20.38 3.77
CA ARG A 99 9.33 20.60 3.83
C ARG A 99 8.87 21.83 3.04
N HIS A 100 9.70 22.87 2.96
CA HIS A 100 9.32 24.18 2.41
C HIS A 100 9.80 24.44 0.98
N THR A 101 10.65 23.55 0.44
CA THR A 101 10.96 23.51 -1.01
C THR A 101 10.04 22.54 -1.78
N THR A 102 9.15 21.82 -1.08
CA THR A 102 8.32 20.75 -1.65
C THR A 102 6.81 21.05 -1.66
N ARG A 103 6.40 22.33 -1.54
CA ARG A 103 4.99 22.77 -1.67
C ARG A 103 4.64 23.28 -3.11
N PRO A 104 3.41 23.06 -3.62
CA PRO A 104 2.30 22.37 -2.97
C PRO A 104 2.67 20.89 -2.77
N PRO A 105 2.16 20.25 -1.71
CA PRO A 105 2.62 18.93 -1.29
C PRO A 105 2.68 18.05 -2.52
N ARG A 106 3.80 17.33 -2.70
CA ARG A 106 3.72 16.09 -3.48
C ARG A 106 2.48 15.40 -2.95
N GLU A 107 1.48 15.14 -3.81
CA GLU A 107 0.69 13.95 -3.56
C GLU A 107 1.76 12.91 -3.26
N VAL A 108 1.75 12.38 -2.03
CA VAL A 108 2.61 11.25 -1.72
C VAL A 108 2.19 10.26 -2.78
N GLU A 109 2.99 10.16 -3.84
CA GLU A 109 2.85 9.10 -4.82
C GLU A 109 3.25 7.90 -4.00
N PHE A 110 2.23 7.36 -3.33
CA PHE A 110 2.35 6.08 -2.71
C PHE A 110 2.84 5.17 -3.83
N PRO A 111 3.87 4.36 -3.58
CA PRO A 111 4.32 3.39 -4.54
C PRO A 111 3.08 2.68 -5.10
N ALA A 112 3.07 2.42 -6.42
CA ALA A 112 1.89 1.92 -7.15
C ALA A 112 1.16 0.76 -6.43
N HIS A 113 1.90 0.07 -5.57
CA HIS A 113 1.43 -0.91 -4.58
C HIS A 113 1.95 -0.53 -3.18
N LEU A 114 1.11 0.16 -2.38
CA LEU A 114 1.42 0.53 -0.99
C LEU A 114 1.85 -0.69 -0.16
N GLU A 115 1.15 -1.81 -0.35
CA GLU A 115 1.40 -3.09 0.30
C GLU A 115 2.80 -3.64 0.03
N LEU A 116 3.35 -3.45 -1.18
CA LEU A 116 4.69 -3.93 -1.51
C LEU A 116 5.76 -3.09 -0.85
N ALA A 117 5.56 -1.78 -0.76
CA ALA A 117 6.52 -0.90 -0.11
C ALA A 117 6.49 -1.04 1.42
N SER A 118 5.29 -1.18 2.00
CA SER A 118 5.12 -1.49 3.41
C SER A 118 5.77 -2.84 3.75
N PHE A 119 5.49 -3.87 2.95
CA PHE A 119 6.15 -5.18 3.07
C PHE A 119 7.67 -5.07 3.01
N ALA A 120 8.23 -4.34 2.04
CA ALA A 120 9.67 -4.20 1.90
C ALA A 120 10.31 -3.54 3.13
N ARG A 121 9.71 -2.47 3.66
CA ARG A 121 10.20 -1.80 4.88
C ARG A 121 10.16 -2.71 6.10
N MET A 122 9.04 -3.38 6.33
CA MET A 122 8.89 -4.28 7.47
C MET A 122 9.80 -5.52 7.33
N ALA A 123 9.96 -6.06 6.12
CA ALA A 123 10.87 -7.17 5.86
C ALA A 123 12.34 -6.79 6.10
N ASP A 124 12.74 -5.55 5.77
CA ASP A 124 14.09 -5.04 6.05
C ASP A 124 14.38 -4.99 7.55
N VAL A 125 13.43 -4.47 8.34
CA VAL A 125 13.56 -4.42 9.81
C VAL A 125 13.67 -5.83 10.40
N LEU A 126 12.89 -6.79 9.88
CA LEU A 126 12.88 -8.18 10.33
C LEU A 126 14.03 -9.03 9.77
N GLY A 127 14.86 -8.49 8.88
CA GLY A 127 15.92 -9.24 8.19
C GLY A 127 15.40 -10.38 7.29
N LEU A 128 14.17 -10.25 6.78
CA LEU A 128 13.53 -11.28 5.94
C LEU A 128 13.89 -11.10 4.45
N PRO A 129 14.09 -12.19 3.68
CA PRO A 129 14.37 -12.10 2.25
C PRO A 129 13.23 -11.44 1.45
N LYS A 130 13.56 -10.42 0.67
CA LYS A 130 12.64 -9.72 -0.24
C LYS A 130 12.72 -10.28 -1.67
N ALA A 131 12.37 -11.55 -1.85
CA ALA A 131 12.39 -12.18 -3.16
C ALA A 131 11.24 -11.64 -4.05
N HIS A 132 11.39 -11.78 -5.38
CA HIS A 132 10.37 -11.49 -6.38
C HIS A 132 9.97 -12.76 -7.14
N PRO A 133 9.09 -13.61 -6.55
CA PRO A 133 8.72 -14.89 -7.15
C PRO A 133 8.03 -14.71 -8.49
N HIS A 134 8.23 -15.68 -9.38
CA HIS A 134 7.52 -15.78 -10.65
C HIS A 134 6.67 -17.06 -10.65
N VAL A 135 5.42 -16.94 -11.12
CA VAL A 135 4.41 -18.00 -11.06
C VAL A 135 4.13 -18.55 -12.45
N GLY A 136 4.20 -19.87 -12.60
CA GLY A 136 3.98 -20.60 -13.85
C GLY A 136 5.28 -21.14 -14.47
N ALA A 137 5.15 -21.86 -15.59
CA ALA A 137 6.29 -22.38 -16.35
C ALA A 137 7.15 -21.24 -16.95
N GLN A 138 8.46 -21.46 -17.13
CA GLN A 138 9.44 -20.44 -17.53
C GLN A 138 9.02 -19.56 -18.72
N GLU A 139 8.30 -20.12 -19.71
CA GLU A 139 7.86 -19.38 -20.90
C GLU A 139 6.62 -18.49 -20.67
N VAL A 140 5.87 -18.71 -19.59
CA VAL A 140 4.62 -18.00 -19.25
C VAL A 140 4.64 -17.46 -17.81
N ALA A 141 5.83 -17.36 -17.23
CA ALA A 141 6.02 -17.03 -15.82
C ALA A 141 5.66 -15.55 -15.58
N ALA A 142 4.65 -15.31 -14.73
CA ALA A 142 4.22 -13.97 -14.37
C ALA A 142 4.82 -13.59 -13.00
N PRO A 143 5.38 -12.38 -12.82
CA PRO A 143 5.82 -11.93 -11.51
C PRO A 143 4.65 -11.93 -10.53
N LEU A 144 4.82 -12.55 -9.36
CA LEU A 144 3.78 -12.69 -8.33
C LEU A 144 3.21 -11.33 -7.92
N TYR A 145 4.08 -10.31 -7.85
CA TYR A 145 3.74 -8.96 -7.39
C TYR A 145 3.30 -8.00 -8.49
N ALA A 146 3.26 -8.45 -9.75
CA ALA A 146 2.69 -7.66 -10.83
C ALA A 146 1.16 -7.70 -10.73
N PHE A 147 0.58 -7.08 -9.71
CA PHE A 147 -0.83 -7.30 -9.37
C PHE A 147 -1.81 -6.73 -10.40
N CYS A 148 -2.91 -7.45 -10.59
CA CYS A 148 -4.11 -6.92 -11.24
C CYS A 148 -4.59 -5.66 -10.53
N ARG A 149 -5.01 -4.67 -11.31
CA ARG A 149 -5.62 -3.42 -10.82
C ARG A 149 -6.83 -3.65 -9.91
N TYR A 150 -7.50 -4.79 -10.04
CA TYR A 150 -8.75 -5.09 -9.34
C TYR A 150 -8.65 -6.19 -8.27
N CYS A 151 -7.52 -6.89 -8.13
CA CYS A 151 -7.32 -7.95 -7.13
C CYS A 151 -5.84 -8.21 -6.83
N TRP A 152 -5.51 -9.36 -6.23
CA TRP A 152 -4.15 -9.80 -5.88
C TRP A 152 -3.52 -10.75 -6.90
N LEU A 153 -4.25 -11.16 -7.94
CA LEU A 153 -3.70 -12.09 -8.94
C LEU A 153 -2.70 -11.37 -9.86
N PRO A 154 -1.66 -12.05 -10.35
CA PRO A 154 -0.75 -11.49 -11.34
C PRO A 154 -1.48 -11.02 -12.61
N GLN A 155 -1.09 -9.85 -13.11
CA GLN A 155 -1.57 -9.25 -14.34
C GLN A 155 -0.98 -9.98 -15.55
N ARG A 156 -1.76 -10.11 -16.63
CA ARG A 156 -1.30 -10.68 -17.90
C ARG A 156 -1.32 -9.69 -19.05
N SER A 157 -2.36 -8.87 -19.14
CA SER A 157 -2.46 -7.82 -20.16
C SER A 157 -3.19 -6.60 -19.60
N ARG A 158 -2.81 -5.40 -20.06
CA ARG A 158 -3.47 -4.12 -19.72
C ARG A 158 -3.77 -3.94 -18.22
N SER A 159 -2.85 -4.36 -17.35
CA SER A 159 -2.98 -4.29 -15.88
C SER A 159 -4.10 -5.12 -15.24
N VAL A 160 -4.61 -6.14 -15.94
CA VAL A 160 -5.65 -7.05 -15.41
C VAL A 160 -5.21 -8.52 -15.49
N CYS A 161 -5.70 -9.33 -14.55
CA CYS A 161 -5.52 -10.78 -14.57
C CYS A 161 -6.51 -11.46 -15.52
N ASP A 162 -6.29 -12.75 -15.79
CA ASP A 162 -7.13 -13.57 -16.69
C ASP A 162 -8.61 -13.58 -16.26
N ASN A 163 -8.88 -13.57 -14.96
CA ASN A 163 -10.24 -13.58 -14.40
C ASN A 163 -10.97 -12.24 -14.54
N HIS A 164 -10.24 -11.12 -14.66
CA HIS A 164 -10.81 -9.79 -14.79
C HIS A 164 -10.58 -9.17 -16.17
N SER A 165 -10.06 -9.94 -17.12
CA SER A 165 -10.00 -9.55 -18.52
C SER A 165 -11.40 -9.56 -19.16
N THR A 166 -11.65 -8.64 -20.09
CA THR A 166 -12.88 -8.63 -20.89
C THR A 166 -12.99 -9.84 -21.83
N ASN A 167 -11.85 -10.44 -22.18
CA ASN A 167 -11.73 -11.57 -23.11
C ASN A 167 -11.65 -12.92 -22.38
N SER A 168 -12.02 -12.98 -21.10
CA SER A 168 -11.94 -14.20 -20.31
C SER A 168 -12.91 -15.27 -20.85
N MET A 169 -12.33 -16.29 -21.50
CA MET A 169 -13.03 -17.51 -21.96
C MET A 169 -13.20 -18.54 -20.83
N SER A 170 -12.42 -18.43 -19.74
CA SER A 170 -12.46 -19.35 -18.60
C SER A 170 -13.47 -18.87 -17.55
N ARG A 171 -14.75 -19.11 -17.78
CA ARG A 171 -15.82 -18.93 -16.78
C ARG A 171 -16.23 -20.25 -16.12
N ASP A 172 -15.35 -21.23 -16.10
CA ASP A 172 -15.55 -22.39 -15.24
C ASP A 172 -15.39 -21.92 -13.79
N LYS A 173 -16.53 -21.85 -13.11
CA LYS A 173 -16.68 -21.28 -11.76
C LYS A 173 -16.19 -22.23 -10.67
N GLU A 174 -16.00 -23.51 -10.99
CA GLU A 174 -15.50 -24.52 -10.06
C GLU A 174 -13.97 -24.51 -10.08
N GLY A 175 -13.35 -24.38 -8.91
CA GLY A 175 -11.88 -24.40 -8.74
C GLY A 175 -11.17 -23.05 -8.92
N GLY A 176 -11.87 -22.00 -9.38
CA GLY A 176 -11.30 -20.66 -9.56
C GLY A 176 -11.00 -19.91 -8.24
N PRO A 177 -10.13 -18.89 -8.27
CA PRO A 177 -9.83 -18.06 -7.10
C PRO A 177 -11.05 -17.25 -6.66
N VAL A 178 -11.12 -16.87 -5.39
CA VAL A 178 -12.33 -16.24 -4.81
C VAL A 178 -12.73 -14.93 -5.50
N CYS A 179 -11.81 -14.18 -6.11
CA CYS A 179 -12.15 -12.97 -6.87
C CYS A 179 -12.81 -13.24 -8.23
N ALA A 180 -12.77 -14.48 -8.74
CA ALA A 180 -13.33 -14.85 -10.05
C ALA A 180 -14.87 -14.82 -10.07
N VAL A 181 -15.51 -14.79 -8.89
CA VAL A 181 -16.97 -14.68 -8.78
C VAL A 181 -17.52 -13.34 -9.28
N ALA A 182 -16.67 -12.30 -9.33
CA ALA A 182 -17.07 -10.95 -9.70
C ALA A 182 -16.82 -10.68 -11.19
N THR A 183 -17.84 -10.15 -11.87
CA THR A 183 -17.72 -9.71 -13.27
C THR A 183 -16.81 -8.49 -13.42
N HIS A 184 -16.29 -8.25 -14.62
CA HIS A 184 -15.46 -7.06 -14.91
C HIS A 184 -16.12 -5.73 -14.48
N LYS A 185 -17.42 -5.53 -14.76
CA LYS A 185 -18.15 -4.33 -14.34
C LYS A 185 -18.27 -4.21 -12.81
N GLN A 186 -18.42 -5.34 -12.12
CA GLN A 186 -18.50 -5.37 -10.67
C GLN A 186 -17.16 -4.97 -10.04
N VAL A 187 -16.05 -5.53 -10.51
CA VAL A 187 -14.74 -5.19 -9.94
C VAL A 187 -14.30 -3.75 -10.26
N GLN A 188 -14.70 -3.21 -11.42
CA GLN A 188 -14.53 -1.79 -11.72
C GLN A 188 -15.23 -0.88 -10.70
N ARG A 189 -16.47 -1.23 -10.32
CA ARG A 189 -17.24 -0.50 -9.30
C ARG A 189 -16.69 -0.71 -7.89
N LEU A 190 -16.14 -1.89 -7.62
CA LEU A 190 -15.53 -2.24 -6.33
C LEU A 190 -14.26 -1.45 -6.06
N ARG A 191 -13.52 -1.11 -7.12
CA ARG A 191 -12.15 -0.61 -7.04
C ARG A 191 -11.94 0.51 -6.02
N PRO A 192 -12.75 1.59 -5.95
CA PRO A 192 -12.53 2.64 -4.96
C PRO A 192 -12.67 2.14 -3.51
N ALA A 193 -13.63 1.26 -3.24
CA ALA A 193 -13.80 0.66 -1.92
C ALA A 193 -12.65 -0.30 -1.58
N PHE A 194 -12.22 -1.11 -2.55
CA PHE A 194 -11.06 -1.99 -2.41
C PHE A 194 -9.78 -1.20 -2.10
N GLU A 195 -9.47 -0.16 -2.87
CA GLU A 195 -8.29 0.68 -2.65
C GLU A 195 -8.33 1.37 -1.28
N LYS A 196 -9.52 1.81 -0.84
CA LYS A 196 -9.72 2.38 0.50
C LYS A 196 -9.44 1.37 1.61
N GLU A 197 -10.00 0.16 1.52
CA GLU A 197 -9.76 -0.90 2.51
C GLU A 197 -8.30 -1.34 2.52
N LEU A 198 -7.65 -1.43 1.37
CA LEU A 198 -6.24 -1.80 1.27
C LEU A 198 -5.35 -0.77 1.96
N ARG A 199 -5.58 0.52 1.72
CA ARG A 199 -4.86 1.60 2.41
C ARG A 199 -5.09 1.54 3.91
N ARG A 200 -6.35 1.39 4.35
CA ARG A 200 -6.69 1.31 5.77
C ARG A 200 -5.97 0.13 6.45
N LEU A 201 -6.01 -1.06 5.83
CA LEU A 201 -5.37 -2.26 6.36
C LEU A 201 -3.86 -2.10 6.46
N VAL A 202 -3.19 -1.79 5.34
CA VAL A 202 -1.73 -1.75 5.28
C VAL A 202 -1.17 -0.65 6.18
N SER A 203 -1.77 0.55 6.18
CA SER A 203 -1.31 1.64 7.05
C SER A 203 -1.50 1.30 8.53
N ALA A 204 -2.60 0.63 8.91
CA ALA A 204 -2.81 0.22 10.29
C ALA A 204 -1.80 -0.86 10.72
N GLU A 205 -1.50 -1.84 9.86
CA GLU A 205 -0.52 -2.89 10.18
C GLU A 205 0.89 -2.35 10.33
N GLU A 206 1.31 -1.46 9.43
CA GLU A 206 2.61 -0.81 9.51
C GLU A 206 2.71 0.04 10.78
N TRP A 207 1.66 0.80 11.10
CA TRP A 207 1.61 1.59 12.33
C TRP A 207 1.72 0.72 13.59
N GLN A 208 0.94 -0.37 13.67
CA GLN A 208 0.99 -1.30 14.80
C GLN A 208 2.36 -1.99 14.93
N PHE A 209 3.00 -2.29 13.80
CA PHE A 209 4.36 -2.82 13.80
C PHE A 209 5.35 -1.83 14.43
N HIS A 210 5.26 -0.55 14.06
CA HIS A 210 6.07 0.50 14.67
C HIS A 210 5.78 0.70 16.17
N GLU A 211 4.52 0.73 16.58
CA GLU A 211 4.11 0.88 17.99
C GLU A 211 4.55 -0.30 18.86
N SER A 212 4.66 -1.49 18.27
CA SER A 212 5.13 -2.70 18.96
C SER A 212 6.65 -2.76 19.15
N GLU A 213 7.37 -1.67 18.86
CA GLU A 213 8.83 -1.67 18.79
C GLU A 213 9.35 -2.77 17.84
N PHE A 214 8.66 -2.94 16.70
CA PHE A 214 9.01 -3.91 15.65
C PHE A 214 8.94 -5.39 16.07
N SER A 215 8.26 -5.71 17.17
CA SER A 215 8.12 -7.08 17.68
C SER A 215 6.88 -7.82 17.15
N LEU A 216 5.91 -7.09 16.58
CA LEU A 216 4.65 -7.67 16.14
C LEU A 216 4.80 -8.58 14.91
N ALA A 217 4.18 -9.76 14.96
CA ALA A 217 4.15 -10.74 13.87
C ALA A 217 3.19 -10.33 12.74
N VAL A 218 3.54 -9.28 12.01
CA VAL A 218 2.72 -8.71 10.92
C VAL A 218 2.80 -9.49 9.61
N MET A 219 3.89 -10.22 9.37
CA MET A 219 4.07 -11.04 8.17
C MET A 219 3.32 -12.36 8.27
N VAL A 220 2.93 -12.92 7.12
CA VAL A 220 2.42 -14.30 7.05
C VAL A 220 3.45 -15.24 7.69
N PRO A 221 3.10 -15.95 8.78
CA PRO A 221 4.06 -16.72 9.55
C PRO A 221 4.22 -18.14 9.01
N PRO A 222 5.40 -18.77 9.17
CA PRO A 222 5.64 -20.18 8.79
C PRO A 222 4.84 -21.18 9.63
N SER A 223 4.46 -20.81 10.85
CA SER A 223 3.63 -21.59 11.78
C SER A 223 2.55 -20.68 12.39
N GLY A 224 1.48 -21.27 12.92
CA GLY A 224 0.37 -20.48 13.50
C GLY A 224 -0.45 -19.70 12.47
N LEU A 225 -0.48 -20.13 11.21
CA LEU A 225 -1.23 -19.46 10.14
C LEU A 225 -2.72 -19.27 10.48
N GLY A 226 -3.33 -20.21 11.19
CA GLY A 226 -4.75 -20.15 11.56
C GLY A 226 -5.08 -18.99 12.51
N SER A 227 -4.32 -18.84 13.60
CA SER A 227 -4.51 -17.71 14.53
C SER A 227 -4.17 -16.38 13.85
N TRP A 228 -3.09 -16.36 13.07
CA TRP A 228 -2.70 -15.17 12.31
C TRP A 228 -3.79 -14.72 11.33
N LEU A 229 -4.41 -15.65 10.58
CA LEU A 229 -5.52 -15.33 9.68
C LEU A 229 -6.72 -14.77 10.44
N LYS A 230 -7.10 -15.34 11.59
CA LYS A 230 -8.22 -14.84 12.39
C LYS A 230 -7.99 -13.42 12.91
N GLU A 231 -6.76 -13.11 13.29
CA GLU A 231 -6.39 -11.80 13.84
C GLU A 231 -6.17 -10.75 12.75
N ARG A 232 -5.45 -11.10 11.67
CA ARG A 232 -4.94 -10.16 10.68
C ARG A 232 -5.71 -10.18 9.36
N ARG A 233 -6.34 -11.30 9.02
CA ARG A 233 -7.07 -11.51 7.75
C ARG A 233 -8.44 -12.16 7.99
N PRO A 234 -9.30 -11.54 8.84
CA PRO A 234 -10.54 -12.17 9.29
C PRO A 234 -11.50 -12.54 8.14
N ALA A 235 -11.61 -11.71 7.10
CA ALA A 235 -12.47 -12.04 5.95
C ALA A 235 -11.93 -13.26 5.19
N LEU A 236 -10.61 -13.35 4.96
CA LEU A 236 -10.00 -14.56 4.40
C LEU A 236 -10.21 -15.79 5.28
N SER A 237 -10.10 -15.64 6.61
CA SER A 237 -10.36 -16.73 7.56
C SER A 237 -11.79 -17.25 7.41
N GLN A 238 -12.78 -16.36 7.32
CA GLN A 238 -14.17 -16.74 7.12
C GLN A 238 -14.39 -17.45 5.78
N GLN A 239 -13.74 -16.98 4.70
CA GLN A 239 -13.80 -17.65 3.40
C GLN A 239 -13.20 -19.06 3.42
N LEU A 240 -12.14 -19.29 4.21
CA LEU A 240 -11.57 -20.62 4.39
C LEU A 240 -12.52 -21.56 5.15
N GLU A 241 -13.15 -21.05 6.21
CA GLU A 241 -14.13 -21.81 6.99
C GLU A 241 -15.37 -22.17 6.16
N ALA A 242 -15.86 -21.23 5.33
CA ALA A 242 -16.99 -21.43 4.42
C ALA A 242 -16.72 -22.52 3.36
N ASN A 243 -15.46 -22.69 2.94
CA ASN A 243 -15.03 -23.75 2.03
C ASN A 243 -14.80 -25.11 2.74
N GLY A 244 -15.33 -25.28 3.97
CA GLY A 244 -15.32 -26.56 4.69
C GLY A 244 -13.97 -26.94 5.31
N ARG A 245 -12.98 -26.04 5.33
CA ARG A 245 -11.62 -26.31 5.82
C ARG A 245 -11.51 -25.94 7.30
N LYS A 246 -12.11 -26.75 8.18
CA LYS A 246 -11.99 -26.61 9.65
C LYS A 246 -10.80 -27.42 10.18
N GLY A 247 -9.62 -26.82 10.23
CA GLY A 247 -8.45 -27.44 10.89
C GLY A 247 -7.09 -26.95 10.40
N GLU A 248 -6.08 -27.00 11.27
CA GLU A 248 -4.74 -26.44 11.03
C GLU A 248 -3.88 -27.22 10.04
N VAL A 249 -4.11 -28.54 9.91
CA VAL A 249 -3.14 -29.49 9.32
C VAL A 249 -2.84 -29.24 7.84
N ARG A 250 -3.64 -28.45 7.12
CA ARG A 250 -3.39 -28.09 5.70
C ARG A 250 -3.86 -26.66 5.34
N LEU A 251 -3.65 -25.70 6.24
CA LEU A 251 -4.12 -24.33 6.03
C LEU A 251 -3.45 -23.61 4.86
N LEU A 252 -2.12 -23.73 4.69
CA LEU A 252 -1.43 -23.04 3.60
C LEU A 252 -1.91 -23.51 2.21
N PRO A 253 -1.99 -24.82 1.90
CA PRO A 253 -2.61 -25.27 0.65
C PRO A 253 -4.06 -24.82 0.48
N ALA A 254 -4.84 -24.77 1.56
CA ALA A 254 -6.22 -24.27 1.51
C ALA A 254 -6.27 -22.77 1.15
N LEU A 255 -5.43 -21.97 1.79
CA LEU A 255 -5.28 -20.54 1.52
C LEU A 255 -4.88 -20.30 0.07
N LEU A 256 -3.90 -21.05 -0.44
CA LEU A 256 -3.45 -20.91 -1.82
C LEU A 256 -4.53 -21.33 -2.82
N GLN A 257 -5.34 -22.35 -2.53
CA GLN A 257 -6.51 -22.69 -3.36
C GLN A 257 -7.54 -21.54 -3.37
N VAL A 258 -7.85 -20.94 -2.21
CA VAL A 258 -8.79 -19.81 -2.14
C VAL A 258 -8.27 -18.60 -2.92
N LEU A 259 -6.97 -18.31 -2.78
CA LEU A 259 -6.36 -17.15 -3.40
C LEU A 259 -6.11 -17.32 -4.91
N TYR A 260 -5.67 -18.50 -5.35
CA TYR A 260 -5.15 -18.68 -6.71
C TYR A 260 -5.89 -19.76 -7.51
N GLY A 261 -6.84 -20.47 -6.90
CA GLY A 261 -7.45 -21.65 -7.49
C GLY A 261 -6.40 -22.73 -7.75
N ASP A 262 -6.51 -23.39 -8.91
CA ASP A 262 -5.60 -24.46 -9.32
C ASP A 262 -4.13 -24.00 -9.45
N LYS A 263 -3.90 -22.70 -9.66
CA LYS A 263 -2.54 -22.11 -9.69
C LYS A 263 -1.90 -22.01 -8.30
N GLY A 264 -2.59 -22.40 -7.24
CA GLY A 264 -2.06 -22.38 -5.88
C GLY A 264 -0.79 -23.22 -5.69
N VAL A 265 -0.67 -24.33 -6.43
CA VAL A 265 0.54 -25.19 -6.40
C VAL A 265 1.74 -24.46 -6.99
N ASP A 266 1.56 -23.79 -8.13
CA ASP A 266 2.63 -23.00 -8.77
C ASP A 266 3.12 -21.88 -7.85
N VAL A 267 2.20 -21.23 -7.13
CA VAL A 267 2.55 -20.20 -6.14
C VAL A 267 3.32 -20.81 -4.97
N ALA A 268 2.89 -21.96 -4.45
CA ALA A 268 3.59 -22.66 -3.37
C ALA A 268 5.04 -22.97 -3.76
N GLN A 269 5.25 -23.44 -4.99
CA GLN A 269 6.57 -23.71 -5.53
C GLN A 269 7.39 -22.42 -5.68
N ALA A 270 6.79 -21.36 -6.22
CA ALA A 270 7.46 -20.07 -6.44
C ALA A 270 7.93 -19.40 -5.14
N VAL A 271 7.17 -19.52 -4.04
CA VAL A 271 7.58 -18.97 -2.74
C VAL A 271 8.59 -19.85 -2.01
N GLY A 272 8.76 -21.12 -2.40
CA GLY A 272 9.84 -21.98 -1.90
C GLY A 272 9.92 -22.12 -0.38
N GLY A 273 8.78 -22.07 0.32
CA GLY A 273 8.71 -22.11 1.79
C GLY A 273 8.90 -20.76 2.50
N SER A 274 9.27 -19.69 1.77
CA SER A 274 9.30 -18.31 2.27
C SER A 274 7.88 -17.72 2.29
N VAL A 275 7.04 -18.22 3.21
CA VAL A 275 5.60 -17.88 3.23
C VAL A 275 5.31 -16.41 3.50
N HIS A 276 6.24 -15.66 4.10
CA HIS A 276 6.11 -14.21 4.32
C HIS A 276 5.98 -13.43 3.01
N LEU A 277 6.44 -14.00 1.88
CA LEU A 277 6.26 -13.43 0.54
C LEU A 277 4.78 -13.36 0.11
N LEU A 278 3.88 -14.09 0.79
CA LEU A 278 2.44 -14.01 0.56
C LEU A 278 1.78 -12.81 1.24
N THR A 279 2.49 -12.06 2.09
CA THR A 279 1.93 -10.95 2.88
C THR A 279 1.25 -9.88 2.02
N PRO A 280 1.86 -9.40 0.91
CA PRO A 280 1.19 -8.42 0.05
C PRO A 280 -0.08 -8.97 -0.62
N ALA A 281 -0.04 -10.23 -1.06
CA ALA A 281 -1.18 -10.86 -1.72
C ALA A 281 -2.34 -11.11 -0.75
N THR A 282 -2.06 -11.56 0.48
CA THR A 282 -3.09 -11.74 1.51
C THR A 282 -3.69 -10.40 1.94
N ALA A 283 -2.90 -9.33 2.05
CA ALA A 283 -3.41 -7.98 2.35
C ALA A 283 -4.39 -7.49 1.26
N ARG A 284 -4.02 -7.64 -0.01
CA ARG A 284 -4.92 -7.32 -1.14
C ARG A 284 -6.17 -8.18 -1.14
N ALA A 285 -6.06 -9.47 -0.86
CA ALA A 285 -7.21 -10.37 -0.85
C ALA A 285 -8.17 -10.07 0.31
N GLU A 286 -7.65 -9.77 1.49
CA GLU A 286 -8.45 -9.33 2.64
C GLU A 286 -9.20 -8.04 2.33
N ALA A 287 -8.49 -7.01 1.85
CA ALA A 287 -9.11 -5.75 1.48
C ALA A 287 -10.18 -5.91 0.39
N TRP A 288 -9.95 -6.82 -0.58
CA TRP A 288 -10.92 -7.13 -1.62
C TRP A 288 -12.18 -7.79 -1.04
N LEU A 289 -12.03 -8.75 -0.13
CA LEU A 289 -13.15 -9.43 0.52
C LEU A 289 -13.96 -8.47 1.41
N CYS A 290 -13.30 -7.66 2.23
CA CYS A 290 -13.96 -6.63 3.02
C CYS A 290 -14.76 -5.66 2.15
N ALA A 291 -14.17 -5.19 1.03
CA ALA A 291 -14.87 -4.33 0.09
C ALA A 291 -16.03 -5.07 -0.60
N TRP A 292 -15.85 -6.34 -0.93
CA TRP A 292 -16.86 -7.17 -1.57
C TRP A 292 -18.05 -7.38 -0.63
N GLU A 293 -17.83 -7.77 0.61
CA GLU A 293 -18.88 -7.97 1.61
C GLU A 293 -19.60 -6.67 1.96
N GLY A 294 -18.86 -5.56 2.04
CA GLY A 294 -19.39 -4.21 2.26
C GLY A 294 -20.08 -3.58 1.05
N ARG A 295 -20.18 -4.27 -0.10
CA ARG A 295 -20.85 -3.72 -1.28
C ARG A 295 -22.34 -3.54 -0.98
N ALA A 296 -22.81 -2.30 -0.85
CA ALA A 296 -24.23 -1.99 -0.86
C ALA A 296 -24.86 -2.69 -2.08
N SER A 297 -25.99 -3.37 -1.92
CA SER A 297 -26.63 -4.15 -2.98
C SER A 297 -26.74 -3.31 -4.26
N TRP A 298 -25.83 -3.51 -5.21
CA TRP A 298 -25.74 -2.74 -6.46
C TRP A 298 -26.96 -2.93 -7.38
N GLY A 299 -27.92 -3.74 -6.95
CA GLY A 299 -29.30 -3.69 -7.39
C GLY A 299 -30.02 -2.54 -6.69
N GLY A 300 -29.94 -1.34 -7.26
CA GLY A 300 -30.92 -0.31 -6.94
C GLY A 300 -32.31 -0.86 -7.22
N GLN A 301 -33.18 -0.90 -6.21
CA GLN A 301 -34.60 -0.82 -6.47
C GLN A 301 -34.80 0.45 -7.31
N ARG A 302 -35.09 0.27 -8.61
CA ARG A 302 -35.62 1.38 -9.39
C ARG A 302 -36.95 1.75 -8.74
N ARG A 303 -36.99 2.85 -7.97
CA ARG A 303 -38.25 3.53 -7.67
C ARG A 303 -38.85 3.92 -9.02
N GLY A 304 -39.88 3.20 -9.46
CA GLY A 304 -40.63 3.50 -10.68
C GLY A 304 -40.65 2.44 -11.79
N ALA A 305 -40.06 1.26 -11.62
CA ALA A 305 -40.19 0.17 -12.62
C ALA A 305 -41.34 -0.80 -12.34
N GLY A 306 -42.24 -0.48 -11.40
CA GLY A 306 -43.56 -1.08 -11.33
C GLY A 306 -44.55 -0.16 -12.04
N LYS A 307 -44.77 -0.37 -13.34
CA LYS A 307 -46.06 0.04 -13.91
C LYS A 307 -47.10 -0.70 -13.08
N ALA A 308 -47.96 0.03 -12.38
CA ALA A 308 -49.18 -0.54 -11.86
C ALA A 308 -49.85 -1.29 -13.01
N ALA A 309 -50.08 -2.59 -12.83
CA ALA A 309 -50.95 -3.33 -13.72
C ALA A 309 -52.28 -2.57 -13.71
N ALA A 310 -52.66 -2.01 -14.87
CA ALA A 310 -53.98 -1.45 -15.05
C ALA A 310 -54.99 -2.54 -14.66
N PRO A 311 -56.00 -2.24 -13.84
CA PRO A 311 -57.00 -3.24 -13.49
C PRO A 311 -57.64 -3.74 -14.78
N SER A 312 -57.57 -5.05 -14.98
CA SER A 312 -58.21 -5.77 -16.06
C SER A 312 -59.69 -5.39 -16.09
N ARG A 313 -60.09 -4.68 -17.14
CA ARG A 313 -61.50 -4.46 -17.48
C ARG A 313 -62.09 -5.84 -17.77
N ILE A 314 -62.86 -6.35 -16.82
CA ILE A 314 -63.70 -7.54 -17.00
C ILE A 314 -64.58 -7.26 -18.22
N LYS A 315 -64.39 -8.02 -19.29
CA LYS A 315 -65.37 -8.11 -20.37
C LYS A 315 -66.48 -9.01 -19.84
N ASP A 316 -67.60 -8.41 -19.49
CA ASP A 316 -68.86 -9.13 -19.35
C ASP A 316 -69.23 -9.72 -20.71
N THR A 317 -68.93 -11.01 -20.89
CA THR A 317 -69.61 -11.86 -21.84
C THR A 317 -70.63 -12.68 -21.08
N THR A 318 -71.83 -12.10 -20.92
CA THR A 318 -73.06 -12.85 -20.70
C THR A 318 -74.07 -12.39 -21.76
N GLN A 319 -74.08 -13.11 -22.88
CA GLN A 319 -75.30 -13.28 -23.66
C GLN A 319 -76.14 -14.35 -22.96
N PRO A 320 -77.43 -14.11 -22.68
CA PRO A 320 -78.39 -15.18 -22.60
C PRO A 320 -79.03 -15.42 -23.97
N ASN A 321 -79.12 -16.70 -24.33
CA ASN A 321 -80.03 -17.22 -25.33
C ASN A 321 -81.46 -16.71 -25.06
N GLN A 322 -82.08 -16.11 -26.08
CA GLN A 322 -83.45 -16.38 -26.55
C GLN A 322 -83.68 -15.71 -27.90
#